data_AF-A0A916T6R9-F1
#
_entry.id   AF-A0A916T6R9-F1
#
_cell.length_a   1.000
_cell.length_b   1.000
_cell.length_c   1.000
_cell.angle_alpha   90.00
_cell.angle_beta   90.00
_cell.angle_gamma   90.00
#
_symmetry.space_group_name_H-M   'P 1'
#
loop_
_entity.id
_entity.type
_entity.pdbx_description
1 polymer ?
#
loop_
_entity_poly.entity_id
_entity_poly.type
_entity_poly.pdbx_seq_one_letter_code
_entity_poly.pdbx_strand_id
1 'polypeptide(L)'
;MGQVLIRNIDDETVAAYKEAAAAHGRSLEAELRDLLLRFRPLVGARREQAEQRLAAIRAMTRPVRQTPGEDVVRAARDGDRGA
;
A
#
# COMPACT_ATOMS: atom_id res chain seq x y z
N MET A 1 27.37 -2.44 1.73
CA MET A 1 26.98 -2.16 0.33
C MET A 1 26.50 -3.46 -0.28
N GLY A 2 25.30 -3.48 -0.86
CA GLY A 2 24.79 -4.62 -1.62
C GLY A 2 24.38 -4.13 -3.00
N GLN A 3 24.71 -4.90 -4.03
CA GLN A 3 24.38 -4.57 -5.42
C GLN A 3 23.62 -5.75 -6.02
N VAL A 4 22.58 -5.45 -6.80
CA VAL A 4 21.79 -6.44 -7.53
C VAL A 4 21.83 -6.07 -9.01
N LEU A 5 22.16 -7.03 -9.86
CA LEU A 5 22.07 -6.89 -11.31
C LEU A 5 20.78 -7.56 -11.78
N ILE A 6 19.86 -6.79 -12.35
CA ILE A 6 18.64 -7.31 -12.96
C ILE A 6 18.85 -7.30 -14.47
N ARG A 7 18.84 -8.48 -15.09
CA ARG A 7 19.00 -8.65 -16.55
C ARG A 7 17.63 -8.84 -17.20
N ASN A 8 17.58 -8.66 -18.52
CA ASN A 8 16.39 -8.87 -19.34
C ASN A 8 15.20 -8.01 -18.89
N ILE A 9 15.43 -6.72 -18.64
CA ILE A 9 14.36 -5.73 -18.50
C ILE A 9 14.13 -5.11 -19.87
N ASP A 10 12.86 -5.01 -20.28
CA ASP A 10 12.48 -4.35 -21.51
C ASP A 10 12.82 -2.85 -21.49
N ASP A 11 13.30 -2.34 -22.63
CA ASP A 11 13.72 -0.94 -22.75
C ASP A 11 12.58 0.04 -22.45
N GLU A 12 11.34 -0.33 -22.77
CA GLU A 12 10.13 0.43 -22.45
C GLU A 12 9.96 0.59 -20.93
N THR A 13 10.20 -0.47 -20.16
CA THR A 13 10.13 -0.42 -18.70
C THR A 13 11.21 0.52 -18.14
N VAL A 14 12.42 0.45 -18.69
CA VAL A 14 13.52 1.35 -18.26
C VAL A 14 13.19 2.80 -18.60
N ALA A 15 12.58 3.07 -19.76
CA ALA A 15 12.16 4.41 -20.16
C ALA A 15 11.09 4.98 -19.21
N ALA A 16 10.06 4.20 -18.87
CA ALA A 16 9.01 4.62 -17.94
C ALA A 16 9.58 5.00 -16.56
N TYR A 17 10.54 4.23 -16.02
CA TYR A 17 11.18 4.57 -14.76
C TYR A 17 12.10 5.79 -14.83
N LYS A 18 12.73 6.04 -16.00
CA LYS A 18 13.51 7.27 -16.20
C LYS A 18 12.61 8.51 -16.18
N GLU A 19 11.45 8.44 -16.83
CA GLU A 19 10.46 9.51 -16.79
C GLU A 19 9.95 9.77 -15.37
N ALA A 20 9.62 8.70 -14.63
CA ALA A 20 9.22 8.82 -13.23
C ALA A 20 10.31 9.45 -12.36
N ALA A 21 11.57 9.04 -12.54
CA ALA A 21 12.71 9.61 -11.81
C ALA A 21 12.90 11.11 -12.12
N ALA A 22 12.75 11.50 -13.38
CA ALA A 22 12.82 12.91 -13.80
C ALA A 22 11.68 13.73 -13.19
N ALA A 23 10.45 13.20 -13.19
CA ALA A 23 9.29 13.85 -12.56
C ALA A 23 9.47 14.03 -11.05
N HIS A 24 10.13 13.10 -10.37
CA HIS A 24 10.46 13.18 -8.95
C HIS A 24 11.75 13.96 -8.64
N GLY A 25 12.46 14.48 -9.66
CA GLY A 25 13.69 15.25 -9.48
C GLY A 25 14.85 14.42 -8.88
N ARG A 26 14.89 13.12 -9.14
CA ARG A 26 15.90 12.19 -8.58
C ARG A 26 16.53 11.32 -9.65
N SER A 27 17.65 10.66 -9.31
CA SER A 27 18.29 9.72 -10.23
C SER A 27 17.45 8.44 -10.38
N LEU A 28 17.61 7.75 -11.51
CA LEU A 28 16.97 6.44 -11.74
C LEU A 28 17.31 5.44 -10.63
N GLU A 29 18.56 5.44 -10.17
CA GLU A 29 18.98 4.58 -9.05
C GLU A 29 18.22 4.93 -7.76
N ALA A 30 18.06 6.23 -7.46
CA ALA A 30 17.33 6.66 -6.26
C ALA A 30 15.84 6.30 -6.35
N GLU A 31 15.23 6.43 -7.53
CA GLU A 31 13.85 5.98 -7.81
C GLU A 31 13.70 4.47 -7.54
N LEU A 32 14.56 3.65 -8.15
CA LEU A 32 14.51 2.20 -8.00
C LEU A 32 14.80 1.76 -6.56
N ARG A 33 15.74 2.42 -5.89
CA ARG A 33 16.05 2.14 -4.48
C ARG A 33 14.84 2.41 -3.59
N ASP A 34 14.18 3.54 -3.78
CA ASP A 34 12.96 3.89 -3.03
C ASP A 34 11.83 2.88 -3.33
N LEU A 35 11.66 2.49 -4.58
CA LEU A 35 10.68 1.49 -4.98
C LEU A 35 10.93 0.13 -4.29
N LEU A 36 12.17 -0.35 -4.29
CA LEU A 36 12.55 -1.58 -3.60
C LEU A 36 12.33 -1.51 -2.08
N LEU A 37 12.52 -0.34 -1.47
CA LEU A 37 12.26 -0.13 -0.05
C LEU A 37 10.76 -0.10 0.27
N ARG A 38 9.96 0.59 -0.54
CA ARG A 38 8.50 0.70 -0.39
C ARG A 38 7.82 -0.65 -0.54
N PHE A 39 8.23 -1.44 -1.53
CA PHE A 39 7.67 -2.76 -1.82
C PHE A 39 8.44 -3.89 -1.15
N ARG A 40 9.24 -3.59 -0.12
CA ARG A 40 9.99 -4.61 0.59
C ARG A 40 9.02 -5.65 1.17
N PRO A 41 9.14 -6.94 0.81
CA PRO A 41 8.22 -7.96 1.27
C PRO A 41 8.30 -8.13 2.79
N LEU A 42 7.13 -8.26 3.43
CA LEU A 42 7.00 -8.61 4.84
C LEU A 42 7.14 -10.14 4.97
N VAL A 43 8.29 -10.60 5.41
CA VAL A 43 8.60 -12.04 5.57
C VAL A 43 8.96 -12.38 7.01
N GLY A 44 8.66 -13.62 7.40
CA GLY A 44 8.97 -14.19 8.71
C GLY A 44 8.42 -13.37 9.88
N ALA A 45 9.27 -13.16 10.89
CA ALA A 45 8.93 -12.43 12.11
C ALA A 45 8.31 -11.05 11.88
N ARG A 46 8.65 -10.36 10.77
CA ARG A 46 8.12 -9.03 10.47
C ARG A 46 6.63 -9.08 10.09
N ARG A 47 6.21 -10.15 9.43
CA ARG A 47 4.81 -10.39 9.09
C ARG A 47 4.01 -10.73 10.35
N GLU A 48 4.54 -11.63 11.18
CA GLU A 48 3.90 -12.02 12.45
C GLU A 48 3.69 -10.82 13.36
N GLN A 49 4.71 -9.95 13.50
CA GLN A 49 4.58 -8.70 14.26
C GLN A 49 3.51 -7.76 13.68
N ALA A 50 3.42 -7.66 12.35
CA ALA A 50 2.38 -6.86 11.71
C ALA A 50 0.98 -7.43 11.99
N GLU A 51 0.82 -8.75 11.87
CA GLU A 51 -0.44 -9.46 12.16
C GLU A 51 -0.85 -9.29 13.63
N GLN A 52 0.08 -9.41 14.58
CA GLN A 52 -0.17 -9.17 16.00
C GLN A 52 -0.62 -7.72 16.27
N ARG A 53 0.04 -6.75 15.63
CA ARG A 53 -0.33 -5.34 15.76
C ARG A 53 -1.72 -5.06 15.18
N LEU A 54 -2.06 -5.67 14.04
CA LEU A 54 -3.41 -5.60 13.47
C LEU A 54 -4.45 -6.25 14.38
N ALA A 55 -4.14 -7.40 14.98
CA ALA A 55 -5.03 -8.05 15.95
C ALA A 55 -5.29 -7.18 17.17
N ALA A 56 -4.26 -6.52 17.71
CA ALA A 56 -4.40 -5.56 18.81
C ALA A 56 -5.30 -4.37 18.44
N ILE A 57 -5.13 -3.78 17.25
CA ILE A 57 -6.00 -2.69 16.77
C ILE A 57 -7.45 -3.18 16.62
N ARG A 58 -7.66 -4.38 16.08
CA ARG A 58 -9.00 -4.97 15.96
C ARG A 58 -9.64 -5.19 17.33
N ALA A 59 -8.86 -5.61 18.33
CA ALA A 59 -9.35 -5.80 19.71
C ALA A 59 -9.74 -4.49 20.41
N MET A 60 -9.20 -3.34 19.99
CA MET A 60 -9.64 -2.02 20.48
C MET A 60 -11.06 -1.68 19.99
N THR A 61 -11.53 -2.31 18.92
CA THR A 61 -12.88 -2.08 18.38
C THR A 61 -13.82 -3.13 18.97
N ARG A 62 -14.91 -2.67 19.59
CA ARG A 62 -15.95 -3.58 20.10
C ARG A 62 -16.51 -4.39 18.91
N PRO A 63 -16.69 -5.72 19.04
CA PRO A 63 -17.29 -6.53 17.98
C PRO A 63 -18.78 -6.21 17.89
N VAL A 64 -19.10 -5.17 17.13
CA VAL A 64 -20.46 -4.76 16.79
C VAL A 64 -20.69 -5.09 15.32
N ARG A 65 -21.90 -5.50 14.98
CA ARG A 65 -22.30 -5.72 13.58
C ARG A 65 -22.15 -4.38 12.84
N GLN A 66 -21.16 -4.30 11.95
CA GLN A 66 -20.96 -3.14 11.10
C GLN A 66 -22.04 -3.18 10.00
N THR A 67 -22.73 -2.07 9.80
CA THR A 67 -23.64 -1.94 8.65
C THR A 67 -22.77 -1.69 7.42
N PRO A 68 -23.00 -2.39 6.29
CA PRO A 68 -22.29 -2.13 5.05
C PRO A 68 -22.35 -0.64 4.67
N GLY A 69 -21.24 -0.10 4.17
CA GLY A 69 -21.13 1.35 3.92
C GLY A 69 -22.10 1.83 2.84
N GLU A 70 -22.38 0.98 1.86
CA GLU A 70 -23.34 1.21 0.79
C GLU A 70 -24.76 1.45 1.31
N ASP A 71 -25.17 0.77 2.38
CA ASP A 71 -26.51 0.90 2.97
C ASP A 71 -26.63 2.24 3.71
N VAL A 72 -25.57 2.66 4.40
CA VAL A 72 -25.50 3.98 5.07
C VAL A 72 -25.56 5.12 4.04
N VAL A 73 -24.82 5.00 2.94
CA VAL A 73 -24.80 6.00 1.87
C VAL A 73 -26.15 6.07 1.16
N ARG A 74 -26.81 4.93 0.95
CA ARG A 74 -28.16 4.87 0.36
C ARG A 74 -29.19 5.53 1.28
N ALA A 75 -29.21 5.19 2.56
CA ALA A 75 -30.14 5.78 3.54
C ALA A 75 -29.98 7.31 3.63
N ALA A 76 -28.73 7.81 3.65
CA ALA A 76 -28.45 9.24 3.64
C ALA A 76 -28.88 9.95 2.35
N ARG A 77 -28.74 9.28 1.19
CA ARG A 77 -29.19 9.81 -0.11
C ARG A 77 -30.70 9.83 -0.24
N ASP A 78 -31.36 8.77 0.19
CA ASP A 78 -32.81 8.56 0.03
C ASP A 78 -33.61 9.34 1.10
N GLY A 79 -32.92 10.06 1.99
CA GLY A 79 -33.52 11.01 2.93
C GLY A 79 -34.00 10.39 4.23
N ASP A 80 -33.61 9.15 4.54
CA ASP A 80 -33.95 8.47 5.78
C ASP A 80 -33.11 9.05 6.93
N ARG A 81 -33.51 10.23 7.40
CA ARG A 81 -33.09 10.77 8.70
C ARG A 81 -33.93 10.04 9.73
N GLY A 82 -33.40 8.92 10.22
CA GLY A 82 -34.04 8.09 11.22
C GLY A 82 -34.72 8.91 12.33
N ALA A 83 -35.96 8.53 12.63
CA ALA A 83 -36.72 8.99 13.79
C ALA A 83 -36.02 8.67 15.11
#